data_AF-A0A394DE37-F1
#
_entry.id   AF-A0A394DE37-F1
#
_cell.length_a   1.000
_cell.length_b   1.000
_cell.length_c   1.000
_cell.angle_alpha   90.00
_cell.angle_beta   90.00
_cell.angle_gamma   90.00
#
_symmetry.space_group_name_H-M   'P 1'
#
loop_
_entity.id
_entity.type
_entity.pdbx_description
1 polymer ?
#
loop_
_entity_poly.entity_id
_entity_poly.type
_entity_poly.pdbx_seq_one_letter_code
_entity_poly.pdbx_strand_id
1 'polypeptide(L)'
;MKNHHGTRINLEKFTWEIESFSKNTKKLESKPFKIGGCKWKISMNPIGKRVGQLSLCLEVSDTQRKFNKGYRIWGLSFINLIDFCNPEEGYLMNDKCIVEAHIYVSDDEFNTNIQNENLNNIVATNGSTSGKQEIESSDESERHSSTTCESSQRGNNVQGSDFTLRHILDFEKLREEEKTYVPLLVKVCTLHPSLIRSQKKKPDLFKEWAFISLGKVLHFLNTTKARDMNEDACNQLCILWDELINKCSGFDLTWLEPHVHNALGVKAQLERSSEMKTLQNSVVAMEIKMLRLRGELAATEAEFKVASKALIEAREGFTEMDFDVALDYELFR
;
A
#
# COMPACT_ATOMS: atom_id res chain seq x y z
N MET A 1 16.87 17.25 33.03
CA MET A 1 16.43 15.90 32.61
C MET A 1 15.31 16.08 31.61
N LYS A 2 15.51 15.69 30.34
CA LYS A 2 14.48 15.75 29.32
C LYS A 2 13.60 14.51 29.49
N ASN A 3 12.31 14.71 29.76
CA ASN A 3 11.34 13.62 29.86
C ASN A 3 11.18 12.99 28.48
N HIS A 4 11.54 11.72 28.35
CA HIS A 4 11.16 10.89 27.22
C HIS A 4 9.66 10.63 27.31
N HIS A 5 8.87 11.40 26.56
CA HIS A 5 7.49 11.03 26.29
C HIS A 5 7.54 9.86 25.30
N GLY A 6 7.53 8.63 25.82
CA GLY A 6 7.38 7.45 24.98
C GLY A 6 6.02 7.53 24.30
N THR A 7 6.02 7.64 22.97
CA THR A 7 4.80 7.55 22.16
C THR A 7 4.16 6.19 22.43
N ARG A 8 3.05 6.20 23.17
CA ARG A 8 2.30 5.00 23.51
C ARG A 8 1.50 4.64 22.25
N ILE A 9 1.99 3.69 21.47
CA ILE A 9 1.28 3.19 20.28
C ILE A 9 -0.02 2.54 20.77
N ASN A 10 -1.15 3.25 20.66
CA ASN A 10 -2.45 2.71 21.04
C ASN A 10 -3.05 1.96 19.84
N LEU A 11 -2.75 0.67 19.75
CA LEU A 11 -3.34 -0.22 18.75
C LEU A 11 -4.74 -0.62 19.24
N GLU A 12 -5.78 -0.08 18.60
CA GLU A 12 -7.16 -0.38 18.96
C GLU A 12 -7.76 -1.44 18.03
N LYS A 13 -8.60 -2.31 18.59
CA LYS A 13 -9.17 -3.48 17.91
C LYS A 13 -10.67 -3.29 17.67
N PHE A 14 -11.12 -3.68 16.49
CA PHE A 14 -12.53 -3.81 16.15
C PHE A 14 -12.82 -5.21 15.62
N THR A 15 -13.93 -5.80 16.07
CA THR A 15 -14.39 -7.13 15.66
C THR A 15 -15.75 -7.00 14.99
N TRP A 16 -15.87 -7.54 13.79
CA TRP A 16 -17.09 -7.59 12.99
C TRP A 16 -17.52 -9.04 12.80
N GLU A 17 -18.63 -9.38 13.42
CA GLU A 17 -19.27 -10.67 13.25
C GLU A 17 -20.27 -10.63 12.09
N ILE A 18 -20.22 -11.64 11.23
CA ILE A 18 -21.07 -11.77 10.06
C ILE A 18 -21.79 -13.10 10.17
N GLU A 19 -23.11 -13.03 10.21
CA GLU A 19 -24.00 -14.19 10.24
C GLU A 19 -24.66 -14.36 8.88
N SER A 20 -25.10 -15.59 8.59
CA SER A 20 -25.77 -15.93 7.33
C SER A 20 -24.96 -15.53 6.09
N PHE A 21 -23.63 -15.71 6.13
CA PHE A 21 -22.73 -15.29 5.06
C PHE A 21 -23.14 -15.88 3.70
N SER A 22 -23.51 -17.16 3.66
CA SER A 22 -23.94 -17.89 2.46
C SER A 22 -25.14 -17.28 1.75
N LYS A 23 -26.00 -16.54 2.46
CA LYS A 23 -27.19 -15.87 1.91
C LYS A 23 -26.87 -14.53 1.26
N ASN A 24 -25.66 -14.01 1.45
CA ASN A 24 -25.24 -12.69 0.99
C ASN A 24 -24.41 -12.80 -0.29
N THR A 25 -25.04 -12.51 -1.43
CA THR A 25 -24.40 -12.56 -2.76
C THR A 25 -23.81 -11.21 -3.22
N LYS A 26 -23.79 -10.21 -2.33
CA LYS A 26 -23.38 -8.82 -2.60
C LYS A 26 -22.33 -8.34 -1.58
N LYS A 27 -21.81 -7.13 -1.80
CA LYS A 27 -20.97 -6.39 -0.84
C LYS A 27 -21.60 -6.40 0.55
N LEU A 28 -20.86 -6.91 1.52
CA LEU A 28 -21.17 -6.85 2.94
C LEU A 28 -20.42 -5.68 3.56
N GLU A 29 -21.03 -4.99 4.51
CA GLU A 29 -20.38 -3.88 5.20
C GLU A 29 -20.70 -3.88 6.70
N SER A 30 -19.69 -3.57 7.51
CA SER A 30 -19.84 -3.46 8.96
C SER A 30 -20.67 -2.23 9.35
N LYS A 31 -21.11 -2.16 10.60
CA LYS A 31 -21.54 -0.87 11.17
C LYS A 31 -20.32 0.07 11.25
N PRO A 32 -20.49 1.40 11.05
CA PRO A 32 -19.40 2.34 11.25
C PRO A 32 -18.92 2.33 12.71
N PHE A 33 -17.61 2.39 12.93
CA PHE A 33 -16.97 2.40 14.25
C PHE A 33 -15.92 3.52 14.34
N LYS A 34 -15.52 3.90 15.55
CA LYS A 34 -14.61 5.02 15.76
C LYS A 34 -13.32 4.55 16.44
N ILE A 35 -12.18 4.79 15.80
CA ILE A 35 -10.83 4.50 16.33
C ILE A 35 -9.93 5.68 15.96
N GLY A 36 -9.12 6.17 16.91
CA GLY A 36 -8.20 7.28 16.68
C GLY A 36 -8.89 8.55 16.19
N GLY A 37 -10.08 8.83 16.72
CA GLY A 37 -10.89 9.99 16.31
C GLY A 37 -11.57 9.86 14.93
N CYS A 38 -11.21 8.88 14.11
CA CYS A 38 -11.75 8.66 12.77
C CYS A 38 -12.88 7.63 12.75
N LYS A 39 -13.85 7.84 11.85
CA LYS A 39 -14.97 6.92 11.64
C LYS A 39 -14.65 5.97 10.48
N TRP A 40 -14.57 4.68 10.79
CA TRP A 40 -14.17 3.61 9.90
C TRP A 40 -15.35 2.68 9.59
N LYS A 41 -15.25 1.96 8.49
CA LYS A 41 -16.14 0.84 8.11
C LYS A 41 -15.28 -0.25 7.47
N ILE A 42 -15.63 -1.50 7.69
CA ILE A 42 -15.03 -2.61 6.95
C ILE A 42 -16.04 -3.10 5.94
N SER A 43 -15.60 -3.40 4.72
CA SER A 43 -16.43 -4.06 3.71
C SER A 43 -15.79 -5.35 3.22
N MET A 44 -16.61 -6.34 2.94
CA MET A 44 -16.20 -7.62 2.36
C MET A 44 -16.98 -7.85 1.07
N ASN A 45 -16.29 -8.13 -0.04
CA ASN A 45 -16.89 -8.30 -1.35
C ASN A 45 -16.50 -9.66 -1.95
N PRO A 46 -17.46 -10.51 -2.34
CA PRO A 46 -17.18 -11.60 -3.25
C PRO A 46 -16.97 -11.04 -4.67
N ILE A 47 -15.77 -11.24 -5.24
CA ILE A 47 -15.38 -10.79 -6.58
C ILE A 47 -15.60 -11.94 -7.58
N GLY A 48 -16.55 -11.74 -8.51
CA GLY A 48 -16.64 -12.48 -9.79
C GLY A 48 -17.34 -13.84 -9.77
N LYS A 49 -18.02 -14.19 -10.88
CA LYS A 49 -18.91 -15.36 -11.02
C LYS A 49 -18.23 -16.70 -11.38
N ARG A 50 -16.90 -16.80 -11.45
CA ARG A 50 -16.24 -18.05 -11.92
C ARG A 50 -15.08 -18.59 -11.06
N VAL A 51 -14.40 -17.78 -10.25
CA VAL A 51 -13.31 -18.23 -9.35
C VAL A 51 -13.35 -17.46 -8.02
N GLY A 52 -14.56 -17.10 -7.56
CA GLY A 52 -14.86 -16.13 -6.51
C GLY A 52 -13.73 -15.86 -5.51
N GLN A 53 -13.15 -14.66 -5.55
CA GLN A 53 -12.16 -14.23 -4.56
C GLN A 53 -12.82 -13.27 -3.58
N LEU A 54 -12.55 -13.40 -2.29
CA LEU A 54 -13.03 -12.45 -1.29
C LEU A 54 -12.03 -11.32 -1.12
N SER A 55 -12.50 -10.08 -1.23
CA SER A 55 -11.74 -8.89 -0.86
C SER A 55 -12.26 -8.27 0.42
N LEU A 56 -11.35 -7.76 1.22
CA LEU A 56 -11.63 -7.05 2.45
C LEU A 56 -11.05 -5.64 2.36
N CYS A 57 -11.88 -4.64 2.65
CA CYS A 57 -11.50 -3.23 2.59
C CYS A 57 -11.83 -2.52 3.90
N LEU A 58 -10.92 -1.65 4.35
CA LEU A 58 -11.13 -0.66 5.39
C LEU A 58 -11.39 0.69 4.73
N GLU A 59 -12.50 1.33 5.09
CA GLU A 59 -13.01 2.56 4.48
C GLU A 59 -13.20 3.66 5.53
N VAL A 60 -12.82 4.89 5.21
CA VAL A 60 -13.11 6.09 6.01
C VAL A 60 -14.53 6.55 5.65
N SER A 61 -15.42 6.53 6.62
CA SER A 61 -16.82 6.94 6.44
C SER A 61 -17.00 8.46 6.44
N ASP A 62 -16.02 9.22 6.95
CA ASP A 62 -16.04 10.68 6.98
C ASP A 62 -15.55 11.26 5.65
N THR A 63 -16.45 11.97 4.95
CA THR A 63 -16.17 12.55 3.64
C THR A 63 -15.31 13.81 3.69
N GLN A 64 -14.93 14.31 4.86
CA GLN A 64 -14.00 15.43 5.01
C GLN A 64 -12.57 14.96 5.33
N ARG A 65 -12.41 13.75 5.87
CA ARG A 65 -11.09 13.19 6.20
C ARG A 65 -10.47 12.46 5.01
N LYS A 66 -9.15 12.58 4.87
CA LYS A 66 -8.34 11.97 3.82
C LYS A 66 -7.02 11.55 4.44
N PHE A 67 -6.56 10.34 4.16
CA PHE A 67 -5.21 9.92 4.54
C PHE A 67 -4.36 9.76 3.29
N ASN A 68 -3.04 9.91 3.42
CA ASN A 68 -2.03 9.65 2.40
C ASN A 68 -2.44 10.10 0.98
N LYS A 69 -2.24 11.37 0.61
CA LYS A 69 -2.56 11.92 -0.73
C LYS A 69 -4.02 11.82 -1.18
N GLY A 70 -4.98 11.54 -0.29
CA GLY A 70 -6.41 11.62 -0.60
C GLY A 70 -7.16 10.29 -0.59
N TYR A 71 -6.48 9.18 -0.32
CA TYR A 71 -7.13 7.86 -0.24
C TYR A 71 -8.09 7.78 0.96
N ARG A 72 -9.14 6.97 0.77
CA ARG A 72 -10.19 6.72 1.77
C ARG A 72 -10.49 5.24 1.98
N ILE A 73 -9.93 4.38 1.15
CA ILE A 73 -10.19 2.95 1.13
C ILE A 73 -8.86 2.25 0.96
N TRP A 74 -8.60 1.26 1.81
CA TRP A 74 -7.46 0.35 1.70
C TRP A 74 -7.99 -1.07 1.80
N GLY A 75 -7.58 -1.95 0.90
CA GLY A 75 -8.08 -3.32 0.89
C GLY A 75 -7.24 -4.24 0.05
N LEU A 76 -7.48 -5.53 0.25
CA LEU A 76 -6.74 -6.61 -0.37
C LEU A 76 -7.70 -7.74 -0.72
N SER A 77 -7.44 -8.41 -1.84
CA SER A 77 -7.97 -9.76 -2.04
C SER A 77 -7.25 -10.69 -1.08
N PHE A 78 -7.99 -11.37 -0.19
CA PHE A 78 -7.38 -12.04 0.95
C PHE A 78 -7.51 -13.57 0.92
N ILE A 79 -8.61 -14.12 0.39
CA ILE A 79 -8.84 -15.57 0.36
C ILE A 79 -9.72 -15.98 -0.83
N ASN A 80 -9.55 -17.20 -1.31
CA ASN A 80 -10.48 -17.81 -2.24
C ASN A 80 -11.82 -18.11 -1.53
N LEU A 81 -12.95 -17.86 -2.19
CA LEU A 81 -14.26 -18.14 -1.63
C LEU A 81 -14.47 -19.65 -1.36
N ILE A 82 -13.86 -20.53 -2.17
CA ILE A 82 -13.91 -21.98 -1.96
C ILE A 82 -13.21 -22.35 -0.65
N ASP A 83 -12.02 -21.81 -0.42
CA ASP A 83 -11.23 -22.10 0.79
C ASP A 83 -11.88 -21.45 2.02
N PHE A 84 -12.42 -20.24 1.88
CA PHE A 84 -13.16 -19.57 2.94
C PHE A 84 -14.41 -20.34 3.39
N CYS A 85 -15.13 -20.93 2.44
CA CYS A 85 -16.32 -21.74 2.71
C CYS A 85 -15.98 -23.20 3.09
N ASN A 86 -14.71 -23.62 3.03
CA ASN A 86 -14.32 -24.98 3.38
C ASN A 86 -14.38 -25.17 4.91
N PRO A 87 -15.24 -26.08 5.43
CA PRO A 87 -15.37 -26.29 6.87
C PRO A 87 -14.07 -26.74 7.54
N GLU A 88 -13.18 -27.43 6.80
CA GLU A 88 -11.88 -27.90 7.31
C GLU A 88 -10.91 -26.75 7.60
N GLU A 89 -11.08 -25.60 6.93
CA GLU A 89 -10.25 -24.41 7.12
C GLU A 89 -10.74 -23.54 8.30
N GLY A 90 -11.99 -23.72 8.74
CA GLY A 90 -12.55 -23.08 9.93
C GLY A 90 -12.85 -21.57 9.82
N TYR A 91 -12.66 -20.95 8.65
CA TYR A 91 -12.95 -19.51 8.44
C TYR A 91 -14.44 -19.18 8.49
N LEU A 92 -15.28 -20.09 7.97
CA LEU A 92 -16.74 -20.00 8.01
C LEU A 92 -17.30 -21.21 8.78
N MET A 93 -17.80 -20.97 9.99
CA MET A 93 -18.31 -21.99 10.88
C MET A 93 -19.76 -21.69 11.22
N ASN A 94 -20.67 -22.64 11.02
CA ASN A 94 -22.12 -22.44 11.22
C ASN A 94 -22.67 -21.22 10.45
N ASP A 95 -22.18 -21.00 9.23
CA ASP A 95 -22.52 -19.83 8.39
C ASP A 95 -22.21 -18.48 9.04
N LYS A 96 -21.27 -18.48 9.98
CA LYS A 96 -20.78 -17.32 10.72
C LYS A 96 -19.27 -17.19 10.55
N CYS A 97 -18.82 -15.98 10.29
CA CYS A 97 -17.40 -15.63 10.26
C CYS A 97 -17.15 -14.36 11.07
N ILE A 98 -15.90 -14.19 11.49
CA ILE A 98 -15.47 -13.07 12.32
C ILE A 98 -14.30 -12.39 11.61
N VAL A 99 -14.47 -11.11 11.33
CA VAL A 99 -13.41 -10.25 10.81
C VAL A 99 -12.89 -9.39 11.95
N GLU A 100 -11.57 -9.31 12.08
CA GLU A 100 -10.92 -8.51 13.10
C GLU A 100 -9.95 -7.52 12.47
N ALA A 101 -10.05 -6.25 12.86
CA ALA A 101 -9.16 -5.19 12.39
C ALA A 101 -8.44 -4.55 13.58
N HIS A 102 -7.11 -4.47 13.48
CA HIS A 102 -6.27 -3.75 14.42
C HIS A 102 -5.84 -2.45 13.74
N ILE A 103 -6.28 -1.32 14.28
CA ILE A 103 -6.09 -0.01 13.68
C ILE A 103 -5.26 0.85 14.63
N TYR A 104 -4.20 1.43 14.07
CA TYR A 104 -3.39 2.43 14.72
C TYR A 104 -3.50 3.74 13.92
N VAL A 105 -3.76 4.83 14.63
CA VAL A 105 -3.76 6.17 14.07
C VAL A 105 -2.74 6.98 14.85
N SER A 106 -1.77 7.58 14.16
CA SER A 106 -0.75 8.41 14.81
C SER A 106 -1.35 9.75 15.24
N ASP A 107 -1.02 10.20 16.45
CA ASP A 107 -1.47 11.49 17.00
C ASP A 107 -0.80 12.71 16.33
N ASP A 108 0.28 12.50 15.55
CA ASP A 108 1.11 13.57 14.98
C ASP A 108 0.45 14.45 13.90
N GLU A 109 -0.82 14.22 13.54
CA GLU A 109 -1.51 15.00 12.49
C GLU A 109 -2.87 15.61 12.90
N PHE A 110 -3.29 15.55 14.17
CA PHE A 110 -4.62 16.05 14.57
C PHE A 110 -4.72 17.56 14.87
N ASN A 111 -3.68 18.35 14.61
CA ASN A 111 -3.69 19.81 14.82
C ASN A 111 -3.64 20.63 13.52
N THR A 112 -4.53 20.34 12.57
CA THR A 112 -4.93 21.36 11.59
C THR A 112 -6.45 21.55 11.63
N ASN A 113 -6.90 22.30 12.64
CA ASN A 113 -8.10 23.11 12.52
C ASN A 113 -7.83 24.16 11.42
N ILE A 114 -8.14 23.82 10.16
CA ILE A 114 -8.53 24.84 9.19
C ILE A 114 -10.04 24.99 9.34
N GLN A 115 -10.44 25.98 10.13
CA GLN A 115 -11.78 26.53 10.07
C GLN A 115 -11.97 27.15 8.68
N ASN A 116 -12.73 26.49 7.82
CA ASN A 116 -13.35 27.15 6.68
C ASN A 116 -14.75 27.58 7.10
N GLU A 117 -14.82 28.68 7.86
CA GLU A 117 -15.96 29.58 7.71
C GLU A 117 -15.81 30.32 6.38
N ASN A 118 -16.95 30.68 5.79
CA ASN A 118 -17.16 31.47 4.58
C ASN A 118 -17.03 30.75 3.24
N LEU A 119 -18.12 30.08 2.85
CA LEU A 119 -18.73 30.25 1.52
C LEU A 119 -20.27 30.05 1.65
N ASN A 120 -20.92 30.89 2.45
CA ASN A 120 -22.33 31.22 2.25
C ASN A 120 -22.37 32.51 1.43
N ASN A 121 -22.75 32.40 0.15
CA ASN A 121 -23.58 33.35 -0.60
C ASN A 121 -23.41 33.13 -2.10
N ILE A 122 -24.16 32.19 -2.67
CA ILE A 122 -24.99 32.47 -3.86
C ILE A 122 -26.30 31.69 -3.67
N VAL A 123 -27.35 32.45 -3.35
CA VAL A 123 -28.73 32.01 -3.27
C VAL A 123 -29.35 32.02 -4.67
N ALA A 124 -30.18 31.00 -4.88
CA ALA A 124 -31.27 30.89 -5.85
C ALA A 124 -30.86 30.82 -7.34
N THR A 125 -31.55 30.05 -8.18
CA THR A 125 -33.00 30.02 -8.35
C THR A 125 -33.40 28.81 -9.23
N ASN A 126 -34.56 28.21 -8.88
CA ASN A 126 -35.51 27.48 -9.73
C ASN A 126 -35.11 26.05 -10.14
N GLY A 127 -35.91 24.98 -9.98
CA GLY A 127 -37.33 24.85 -9.66
C GLY A 127 -38.03 23.96 -10.69
N SER A 128 -38.78 22.96 -10.21
CA SER A 128 -39.92 22.24 -10.85
C SER A 128 -39.72 20.81 -11.40
N THR A 129 -40.10 19.84 -10.56
CA THR A 129 -41.26 18.92 -10.64
C THR A 129 -41.72 18.26 -11.96
N SER A 130 -42.12 16.98 -11.80
CA SER A 130 -43.10 16.15 -12.57
C SER A 130 -42.51 15.25 -13.66
N GLY A 131 -42.80 13.96 -13.78
CA GLY A 131 -43.67 13.04 -13.06
C GLY A 131 -43.86 11.73 -13.87
N LYS A 132 -44.11 10.60 -13.17
CA LYS A 132 -44.73 9.32 -13.61
C LYS A 132 -43.96 8.52 -14.70
N GLN A 133 -43.95 7.20 -14.74
CA GLN A 133 -45.07 6.26 -14.61
C GLN A 133 -44.58 4.81 -14.39
N GLU A 134 -45.36 4.06 -13.61
CA GLU A 134 -45.31 2.61 -13.38
C GLU A 134 -45.71 1.82 -14.64
N ILE A 135 -45.15 0.62 -14.84
CA ILE A 135 -45.84 -0.53 -15.45
C ILE A 135 -45.39 -1.81 -14.73
N GLU A 136 -46.34 -2.45 -14.05
CA GLU A 136 -46.31 -3.86 -13.63
C GLU A 136 -46.48 -4.80 -14.84
N SER A 137 -45.86 -5.98 -14.79
CA SER A 137 -46.53 -7.20 -15.28
C SER A 137 -45.98 -8.44 -14.59
N SER A 138 -46.88 -9.20 -13.98
CA SER A 138 -46.67 -10.44 -13.26
C SER A 138 -46.55 -11.67 -14.17
N ASP A 139 -46.05 -12.73 -13.53
CA ASP A 139 -46.47 -14.13 -13.60
C ASP A 139 -45.85 -15.15 -14.56
N GLU A 140 -45.23 -16.12 -13.86
CA GLU A 140 -45.47 -17.57 -13.87
C GLU A 140 -44.66 -18.55 -14.71
N SER A 141 -44.41 -19.66 -14.00
CA SER A 141 -44.09 -21.04 -14.40
C SER A 141 -42.61 -21.41 -14.56
N GLU A 142 -42.16 -22.65 -14.31
CA GLU A 142 -42.46 -23.72 -13.34
C GLU A 142 -41.37 -24.79 -13.61
N ARG A 143 -41.05 -25.62 -12.60
CA ARG A 143 -40.43 -26.98 -12.66
C ARG A 143 -38.89 -27.19 -12.60
N HIS A 144 -38.52 -27.68 -11.41
CA HIS A 144 -37.88 -28.97 -11.09
C HIS A 144 -36.68 -29.49 -11.91
N SER A 145 -35.58 -29.78 -11.21
CA SER A 145 -35.22 -31.17 -10.84
C SER A 145 -34.10 -31.22 -9.80
N SER A 146 -34.31 -32.03 -8.76
CA SER A 146 -33.35 -32.48 -7.76
C SER A 146 -33.14 -33.98 -7.94
N THR A 147 -31.90 -34.46 -7.85
CA THR A 147 -31.51 -35.86 -7.54
C THR A 147 -29.98 -35.96 -7.63
N THR A 148 -29.19 -36.65 -6.81
CA THR A 148 -29.28 -37.30 -5.50
C THR A 148 -27.85 -37.70 -5.18
N CYS A 149 -27.47 -37.70 -3.90
CA CYS A 149 -26.20 -38.19 -3.42
C CYS A 149 -26.22 -39.72 -3.34
N GLU A 150 -25.11 -40.40 -3.66
CA GLU A 150 -24.82 -41.72 -3.07
C GLU A 150 -23.31 -42.03 -3.06
N SER A 151 -22.76 -41.99 -1.85
CA SER A 151 -21.85 -42.95 -1.20
C SER A 151 -21.00 -43.90 -2.05
N SER A 152 -19.69 -43.97 -1.73
CA SER A 152 -19.04 -45.19 -1.18
C SER A 152 -17.60 -44.93 -0.73
N GLN A 153 -17.32 -45.14 0.57
CA GLN A 153 -15.98 -45.39 1.09
C GLN A 153 -15.51 -46.80 0.70
N ARG A 154 -14.23 -46.96 0.37
CA ARG A 154 -13.50 -48.21 0.59
C ARG A 154 -12.03 -47.90 0.87
N GLY A 155 -11.58 -48.27 2.07
CA GLY A 155 -10.21 -48.09 2.52
C GLY A 155 -9.21 -49.00 1.80
N ASN A 156 -7.96 -48.55 1.77
CA ASN A 156 -6.77 -49.39 1.73
C ASN A 156 -5.65 -48.62 2.43
N ASN A 157 -5.21 -49.14 3.58
CA ASN A 157 -3.92 -48.81 4.18
C ASN A 157 -2.82 -49.34 3.26
N VAL A 158 -1.99 -48.45 2.72
CA VAL A 158 -0.71 -48.81 2.13
C VAL A 158 0.34 -47.84 2.66
N GLN A 159 1.30 -48.42 3.38
CA GLN A 159 2.68 -47.96 3.60
C GLN A 159 2.95 -46.50 3.23
N GLY A 160 3.15 -45.65 4.25
CA GLY A 160 3.65 -44.29 4.05
C GLY A 160 5.09 -44.32 3.54
N SER A 161 5.27 -44.56 2.25
CA SER A 161 6.48 -44.13 1.56
C SER A 161 6.52 -42.60 1.64
N ASP A 162 7.62 -42.08 2.16
CA ASP A 162 7.84 -40.65 2.26
C ASP A 162 7.80 -40.08 0.84
N PHE A 163 6.75 -39.34 0.51
CA PHE A 163 6.50 -38.83 -0.84
C PHE A 163 7.46 -37.66 -1.06
N THR A 164 8.66 -37.95 -1.55
CA THR A 164 9.74 -36.95 -1.71
C THR A 164 9.78 -36.35 -3.11
N LEU A 165 10.49 -35.22 -3.27
CA LEU A 165 10.65 -34.52 -4.55
C LEU A 165 11.19 -35.43 -5.68
N ARG A 166 12.04 -36.42 -5.36
CA ARG A 166 12.55 -37.40 -6.33
C ARG A 166 11.47 -38.30 -6.93
N HIS A 167 10.36 -38.51 -6.21
CA HIS A 167 9.21 -39.25 -6.73
C HIS A 167 8.33 -38.39 -7.64
N ILE A 168 8.53 -37.08 -7.63
CA ILE A 168 7.78 -36.13 -8.44
C ILE A 168 8.55 -35.72 -9.69
N LEU A 169 9.86 -35.45 -9.53
CA LEU A 169 10.71 -34.95 -10.61
C LEU A 169 11.86 -35.94 -10.83
N ASP A 170 11.90 -36.50 -12.03
CA ASP A 170 12.98 -37.37 -12.47
C ASP A 170 14.20 -36.51 -12.88
N PHE A 171 15.17 -36.40 -11.97
CA PHE A 171 16.36 -35.58 -12.18
C PHE A 171 17.25 -36.07 -13.34
N GLU A 172 17.15 -37.33 -13.74
CA GLU A 172 17.93 -37.89 -14.84
C GLU A 172 17.41 -37.41 -16.20
N LYS A 173 16.09 -37.13 -16.29
CA LYS A 173 15.42 -36.64 -17.50
C LYS A 173 15.44 -35.12 -17.67
N LEU A 174 15.91 -34.38 -16.66
CA LEU A 174 16.03 -32.92 -16.73
C LEU A 174 17.10 -32.50 -17.73
N ARG A 175 16.89 -31.36 -18.42
CA ARG A 175 17.93 -30.74 -19.25
C ARG A 175 19.09 -30.26 -18.36
N GLU A 176 20.29 -30.12 -18.92
CA GLU A 176 21.48 -29.69 -18.16
C GLU A 176 21.29 -28.34 -17.46
N GLU A 177 20.60 -27.40 -18.12
CA GLU A 177 20.21 -26.11 -17.53
C GLU A 177 19.27 -26.26 -16.33
N GLU A 178 18.42 -27.29 -16.32
CA GLU A 178 17.45 -27.55 -15.26
C GLU A 178 18.07 -28.25 -14.05
N LYS A 179 19.11 -29.05 -14.29
CA LYS A 179 19.90 -29.68 -13.23
C LYS A 179 20.57 -28.66 -12.31
N THR A 180 20.90 -27.47 -12.83
CA THR A 180 21.59 -26.41 -12.08
C THR A 180 20.84 -25.94 -10.84
N TYR A 181 19.50 -25.98 -10.87
CA TYR A 181 18.65 -25.51 -9.77
C TYR A 181 18.01 -26.63 -8.96
N VAL A 182 18.30 -27.90 -9.27
CA VAL A 182 17.84 -29.05 -8.47
C VAL A 182 18.25 -28.92 -6.99
N PRO A 183 19.50 -28.50 -6.63
CA PRO A 183 19.86 -28.30 -5.23
C PRO A 183 18.99 -27.23 -4.53
N LEU A 184 18.62 -26.17 -5.25
CA LEU A 184 17.74 -25.11 -4.74
C LEU A 184 16.32 -25.65 -4.52
N LEU A 185 15.80 -26.44 -5.46
CA LEU A 185 14.49 -27.07 -5.35
C LEU A 185 14.42 -28.03 -4.16
N VAL A 186 15.44 -28.88 -3.98
CA VAL A 186 15.53 -29.79 -2.82
C VAL A 186 15.48 -28.98 -1.53
N LYS A 187 16.31 -27.93 -1.42
CA LYS A 187 16.35 -27.05 -0.25
C LYS A 187 15.00 -26.39 0.06
N VAL A 188 14.35 -25.81 -0.95
CA VAL A 188 13.04 -25.15 -0.79
C VAL A 188 11.96 -26.14 -0.43
N CYS A 189 11.95 -27.35 -0.99
CA CYS A 189 10.97 -28.37 -0.65
C CYS A 189 11.15 -28.95 0.76
N THR A 190 12.38 -28.91 1.30
CA THR A 190 12.63 -29.22 2.72
C THR A 190 12.07 -28.14 3.64
N LEU A 191 12.19 -26.86 3.25
CA LEU A 191 11.67 -25.72 4.02
C LEU A 191 10.14 -25.59 3.90
N HIS A 192 9.58 -25.94 2.74
CA HIS A 192 8.16 -25.83 2.44
C HIS A 192 7.59 -27.18 1.93
N PRO A 193 7.36 -28.17 2.82
CA PRO A 193 6.79 -29.46 2.43
C PRO A 193 5.39 -29.38 1.82
N SER A 194 4.68 -28.27 2.03
CA SER A 194 3.38 -27.97 1.40
C SER A 194 3.45 -27.99 -0.13
N LEU A 195 4.60 -27.63 -0.73
CA LEU A 195 4.82 -27.65 -2.17
C LEU A 195 4.71 -29.07 -2.75
N ILE A 196 5.37 -30.03 -2.10
CA ILE A 196 5.29 -31.45 -2.48
C ILE A 196 3.87 -31.98 -2.23
N ARG A 197 3.27 -31.64 -1.09
CA ARG A 197 1.94 -32.13 -0.70
C ARG A 197 0.85 -31.68 -1.65
N SER A 198 0.88 -30.42 -2.10
CA SER A 198 -0.16 -29.86 -2.97
C SER A 198 -0.18 -30.48 -4.36
N GLN A 199 0.92 -31.06 -4.82
CA GLN A 199 1.03 -31.71 -6.13
C GLN A 199 0.72 -33.21 -6.09
N LYS A 200 0.58 -33.82 -4.91
CA LYS A 200 0.41 -35.28 -4.76
C LYS A 200 -0.74 -35.86 -5.58
N LYS A 201 -1.86 -35.13 -5.72
CA LYS A 201 -3.07 -35.56 -6.43
C LYS A 201 -3.16 -35.07 -7.89
N LYS A 202 -2.17 -34.33 -8.39
CA LYS A 202 -2.15 -33.80 -9.76
C LYS A 202 -1.65 -34.86 -10.75
N PRO A 203 -1.89 -34.74 -12.07
CA PRO A 203 -1.28 -35.62 -13.06
C PRO A 203 0.24 -35.37 -13.13
N ASP A 204 1.05 -36.41 -13.39
CA ASP A 204 2.52 -36.34 -13.29
C ASP A 204 3.15 -35.22 -14.13
N LEU A 205 2.67 -35.02 -15.36
CA LEU A 205 3.10 -33.93 -16.24
C LEU A 205 2.96 -32.55 -15.58
N PHE A 206 1.87 -32.32 -14.84
CA PHE A 206 1.64 -31.05 -14.14
C PHE A 206 2.55 -30.90 -12.93
N LYS A 207 2.87 -32.00 -12.23
CA LYS A 207 3.81 -31.96 -11.11
C LYS A 207 5.21 -31.57 -11.60
N GLU A 208 5.68 -32.22 -12.66
CA GLU A 208 6.98 -31.92 -13.27
C GLU A 208 7.05 -30.47 -13.71
N TRP A 209 6.04 -29.99 -14.46
CA TRP A 209 5.97 -28.61 -14.92
C TRP A 209 5.96 -27.62 -13.75
N ALA A 210 5.28 -27.94 -12.66
CA ALA A 210 5.24 -27.06 -11.50
C ALA A 210 6.62 -26.87 -10.87
N PHE A 211 7.35 -27.97 -10.63
CA PHE A 211 8.67 -27.89 -10.04
C PHE A 211 9.74 -27.34 -11.01
N ILE A 212 9.60 -27.58 -12.31
CA ILE A 212 10.46 -26.97 -13.33
C ILE A 212 10.25 -25.45 -13.36
N SER A 213 9.01 -24.97 -13.39
CA SER A 213 8.71 -23.53 -13.36
C SER A 213 9.24 -22.87 -12.08
N LEU A 214 9.07 -23.52 -10.91
CA LEU A 214 9.61 -23.02 -9.65
C LEU A 214 11.13 -22.94 -9.67
N GLY A 215 11.77 -23.97 -10.23
CA GLY A 215 13.21 -24.03 -10.39
C GLY A 215 13.75 -22.89 -11.24
N LYS A 216 13.08 -22.56 -12.36
CA LYS A 216 13.45 -21.44 -13.23
C LYS A 216 13.40 -20.09 -12.50
N VAL A 217 12.35 -19.81 -11.74
CA VAL A 217 12.22 -18.56 -10.97
C VAL A 217 13.30 -18.49 -9.89
N LEU A 218 13.52 -19.57 -9.15
CA LEU A 218 14.54 -19.63 -8.09
C LEU A 218 15.95 -19.45 -8.65
N HIS A 219 16.24 -20.11 -9.78
CA HIS A 219 17.51 -19.96 -10.48
C HIS A 219 17.71 -18.50 -10.87
N PHE A 220 16.72 -17.89 -11.54
CA PHE A 220 16.79 -16.51 -11.99
C PHE A 220 17.08 -15.55 -10.82
N LEU A 221 16.31 -15.63 -9.73
CA LEU A 221 16.51 -14.76 -8.57
C LEU A 221 17.87 -14.97 -7.89
N ASN A 222 18.40 -16.19 -7.94
CA ASN A 222 19.68 -16.53 -7.31
C ASN A 222 20.90 -16.16 -8.17
N THR A 223 20.76 -16.17 -9.50
CA THR A 223 21.88 -15.87 -10.43
C THR A 223 21.91 -14.43 -10.90
N THR A 224 20.76 -13.76 -11.00
CA THR A 224 20.67 -12.40 -11.52
C THR A 224 21.01 -11.40 -10.43
N LYS A 225 22.09 -10.63 -10.63
CA LYS A 225 22.48 -9.56 -9.70
C LYS A 225 21.61 -8.33 -9.95
N ALA A 226 21.38 -7.53 -8.91
CA ALA A 226 20.56 -6.32 -9.00
C ALA A 226 21.02 -5.33 -10.09
N ARG A 227 22.33 -5.26 -10.37
CA ARG A 227 22.90 -4.39 -11.42
C ARG A 227 22.63 -4.88 -12.85
N ASP A 228 22.36 -6.17 -13.01
CA ASP A 228 22.12 -6.83 -14.29
C ASP A 228 20.60 -6.91 -14.58
N MET A 229 19.76 -6.37 -13.68
CA MET A 229 18.31 -6.34 -13.79
C MET A 229 17.84 -5.16 -14.67
N ASN A 230 17.89 -5.36 -15.98
CA ASN A 230 17.38 -4.43 -16.99
C ASN A 230 15.90 -4.73 -17.36
N GLU A 231 15.32 -3.95 -18.28
CA GLU A 231 13.92 -4.10 -18.69
C GLU A 231 13.62 -5.50 -19.25
N ASP A 232 14.53 -6.05 -20.06
CA ASP A 232 14.39 -7.40 -20.60
C ASP A 232 14.45 -8.48 -19.52
N ALA A 233 15.36 -8.34 -18.55
CA ALA A 233 15.48 -9.25 -17.41
C ALA A 233 14.24 -9.19 -16.50
N CYS A 234 13.69 -8.00 -16.27
CA CYS A 234 12.41 -7.84 -15.57
C CYS A 234 11.26 -8.50 -16.34
N ASN A 235 11.19 -8.31 -17.65
CA ASN A 235 10.17 -8.95 -18.49
C ASN A 235 10.30 -10.48 -18.46
N GLN A 236 11.54 -11.01 -18.52
CA GLN A 236 11.79 -12.44 -18.37
C GLN A 236 11.35 -12.96 -17.00
N LEU A 237 11.65 -12.24 -15.91
CA LEU A 237 11.20 -12.63 -14.57
C LEU A 237 9.67 -12.59 -14.46
N CYS A 238 8.99 -11.59 -15.03
CA CYS A 238 7.54 -11.53 -15.09
C CYS A 238 6.97 -12.76 -15.82
N ILE A 239 7.50 -13.10 -17.00
CA ILE A 239 7.05 -14.26 -17.77
C ILE A 239 7.25 -15.56 -16.99
N LEU A 240 8.40 -15.74 -16.34
CA LEU A 240 8.68 -16.93 -15.54
C LEU A 240 7.76 -17.02 -14.31
N TRP A 241 7.47 -15.88 -13.66
CA TRP A 241 6.57 -15.79 -12.52
C TRP A 241 5.12 -16.06 -12.91
N ASP A 242 4.66 -15.51 -14.03
CA ASP A 242 3.34 -15.79 -14.58
C ASP A 242 3.21 -17.26 -15.01
N GLU A 243 4.25 -17.84 -15.63
CA GLU A 243 4.28 -19.26 -15.95
C GLU A 243 4.20 -20.12 -14.68
N LEU A 244 4.87 -19.71 -13.60
CA LEU A 244 4.78 -20.37 -12.31
C LEU A 244 3.36 -20.31 -11.74
N ILE A 245 2.76 -19.13 -11.64
CA ILE A 245 1.42 -18.95 -11.08
C ILE A 245 0.38 -19.72 -11.89
N ASN A 246 0.45 -19.65 -13.22
CA ASN A 246 -0.53 -20.30 -14.10
C ASN A 246 -0.39 -21.82 -14.15
N LYS A 247 0.85 -22.35 -14.06
CA LYS A 247 1.09 -23.81 -14.13
C LYS A 247 1.04 -24.49 -12.77
N CYS A 248 1.30 -23.77 -11.67
CA CYS A 248 1.39 -24.33 -10.33
C CYS A 248 0.13 -24.06 -9.52
N SER A 249 -0.98 -24.69 -9.90
CA SER A 249 -2.17 -24.67 -9.03
C SER A 249 -1.84 -25.33 -7.68
N GLY A 250 -1.92 -24.56 -6.59
CA GLY A 250 -1.77 -25.03 -5.21
C GLY A 250 -0.39 -24.88 -4.57
N PHE A 251 0.58 -24.20 -5.20
CA PHE A 251 1.77 -23.76 -4.46
C PHE A 251 1.44 -22.57 -3.56
N ASP A 252 1.80 -22.68 -2.28
CA ASP A 252 1.90 -21.51 -1.42
C ASP A 252 3.23 -20.80 -1.71
N LEU A 253 3.13 -19.67 -2.39
CA LEU A 253 4.25 -18.86 -2.85
C LEU A 253 4.39 -17.55 -2.08
N THR A 254 3.66 -17.39 -0.97
CA THR A 254 3.68 -16.17 -0.14
C THR A 254 5.08 -15.81 0.35
N TRP A 255 5.95 -16.80 0.56
CA TRP A 255 7.34 -16.61 0.95
C TRP A 255 8.24 -16.13 -0.20
N LEU A 256 7.89 -16.42 -1.46
CA LEU A 256 8.69 -16.10 -2.65
C LEU A 256 8.26 -14.78 -3.29
N GLU A 257 6.98 -14.43 -3.13
CA GLU A 257 6.35 -13.24 -3.70
C GLU A 257 7.07 -11.92 -3.35
N PRO A 258 7.51 -11.65 -2.11
CA PRO A 258 8.24 -10.42 -1.78
C PRO A 258 9.59 -10.33 -2.50
N HIS A 259 10.26 -11.46 -2.75
CA HIS A 259 11.55 -11.49 -3.43
C HIS A 259 11.40 -11.17 -4.91
N VAL A 260 10.36 -11.70 -5.56
CA VAL A 260 10.04 -11.39 -6.96
C VAL A 260 9.63 -9.93 -7.12
N HIS A 261 8.75 -9.43 -6.26
CA HIS A 261 8.34 -8.02 -6.29
C HIS A 261 9.51 -7.06 -6.04
N ASN A 262 10.41 -7.39 -5.12
CA ASN A 262 11.61 -6.58 -4.88
C ASN A 262 12.55 -6.59 -6.09
N ALA A 263 12.72 -7.75 -6.74
CA ALA A 263 13.52 -7.89 -7.95
C ALA A 263 12.95 -7.11 -9.14
N LEU A 264 11.61 -7.04 -9.27
CA LEU A 264 10.91 -6.24 -10.28
C LEU A 264 10.86 -4.74 -9.92
N GLY A 265 10.92 -4.40 -8.64
CA GLY A 265 10.87 -3.03 -8.12
C GLY A 265 12.17 -2.22 -8.29
N VAL A 266 13.22 -2.80 -8.87
CA VAL A 266 14.52 -2.16 -9.06
C VAL A 266 14.44 -0.89 -9.92
N LYS A 267 13.52 -0.81 -10.90
CA LYS A 267 13.29 0.41 -11.71
C LYS A 267 12.86 1.59 -10.83
N ALA A 268 11.85 1.40 -9.99
CA ALA A 268 11.34 2.44 -9.10
C ALA A 268 12.33 2.81 -7.97
N GLN A 269 13.24 1.91 -7.58
CA GLN A 269 14.29 2.23 -6.60
C GLN A 269 15.48 2.95 -7.24
N LEU A 270 15.86 2.61 -8.48
CA LEU A 270 16.94 3.26 -9.20
C LEU A 270 16.57 4.70 -9.60
N GLU A 271 15.35 4.93 -10.05
CA GLU A 271 14.79 6.27 -10.33
C GLU A 271 14.73 7.12 -9.05
N ARG A 272 14.27 6.57 -7.92
CA ARG A 272 14.32 7.27 -6.63
C ARG A 272 15.75 7.61 -6.19
N SER A 273 16.72 6.75 -6.46
CA SER A 273 18.12 7.02 -6.13
C SER A 273 18.73 8.12 -6.99
N SER A 274 18.37 8.22 -8.28
CA SER A 274 18.86 9.28 -9.17
C SER A 274 18.20 10.63 -8.87
N GLU A 275 16.89 10.65 -8.60
CA GLU A 275 16.16 11.85 -8.15
C GLU A 275 16.71 12.38 -6.83
N MET A 276 16.96 11.51 -5.85
CA MET A 276 17.56 11.86 -4.55
C MET A 276 18.93 12.52 -4.72
N LYS A 277 19.80 11.99 -5.60
CA LYS A 277 21.12 12.59 -5.88
C LYS A 277 21.00 13.97 -6.54
N THR A 278 20.04 14.13 -7.45
CA THR A 278 19.76 15.41 -8.11
C THR A 278 19.29 16.46 -7.09
N LEU A 279 18.38 16.06 -6.19
CA LEU A 279 17.88 16.93 -5.14
C LEU A 279 18.98 17.29 -4.14
N GLN A 280 19.82 16.34 -3.74
CA GLN A 280 20.95 16.58 -2.85
C GLN A 280 21.93 17.61 -3.44
N ASN A 281 22.25 17.50 -4.74
CA ASN A 281 23.08 18.49 -5.44
C ASN A 281 22.43 19.87 -5.46
N SER A 282 21.11 19.94 -5.66
CA SER A 282 20.35 21.19 -5.62
C SER A 282 20.39 21.84 -4.23
N VAL A 283 20.22 21.04 -3.16
CA VAL A 283 20.31 21.53 -1.77
C VAL A 283 21.68 22.11 -1.47
N VAL A 284 22.77 21.41 -1.81
CA VAL A 284 24.14 21.91 -1.63
C VAL A 284 24.36 23.22 -2.41
N ALA A 285 23.85 23.32 -3.65
CA ALA A 285 23.94 24.55 -4.44
C ALA A 285 23.18 25.71 -3.78
N MET A 286 22.01 25.45 -3.17
CA MET A 286 21.27 26.46 -2.41
C MET A 286 21.99 26.88 -1.14
N GLU A 287 22.62 25.97 -0.40
CA GLU A 287 23.43 26.29 0.78
C GLU A 287 24.61 27.22 0.43
N ILE A 288 25.31 26.94 -0.67
CA ILE A 288 26.40 27.81 -1.16
C ILE A 288 25.88 29.21 -1.49
N LYS A 289 24.73 29.31 -2.17
CA LYS A 289 24.09 30.61 -2.48
C LYS A 289 23.70 31.36 -1.20
N MET A 290 23.12 30.67 -0.22
CA MET A 290 22.75 31.25 1.08
C MET A 290 23.99 31.81 1.80
N LEU A 291 25.10 31.09 1.81
CA LEU A 291 26.35 31.55 2.41
C LEU A 291 26.91 32.80 1.72
N ARG A 292 26.87 32.85 0.38
CA ARG A 292 27.31 34.05 -0.37
C ARG A 292 26.47 35.27 -0.03
N LEU A 293 25.14 35.14 -0.07
CA LEU A 293 24.22 36.25 0.24
C LEU A 293 24.40 36.75 1.68
N ARG A 294 24.66 35.86 2.64
CA ARG A 294 24.99 36.27 4.02
C ARG A 294 26.28 37.08 4.09
N GLY A 295 27.29 36.73 3.30
CA GLY A 295 28.53 37.50 3.18
C GLY A 295 28.29 38.91 2.62
N GLU A 296 27.53 39.02 1.54
CA GLU A 296 27.14 40.30 0.93
C GLU A 296 26.31 41.17 1.89
N LEU A 297 25.38 40.56 2.63
CA LEU A 297 24.58 41.25 3.65
C LEU A 297 25.48 41.79 4.78
N ALA A 298 26.43 41.00 5.27
CA ALA A 298 27.35 41.45 6.31
C ALA A 298 28.25 42.61 5.85
N ALA A 299 28.69 42.59 4.58
CA ALA A 299 29.48 43.68 4.00
C ALA A 299 28.67 44.98 3.91
N THR A 300 27.46 44.91 3.36
CA THR A 300 26.57 46.08 3.26
C THR A 300 26.14 46.61 4.63
N GLU A 301 25.93 45.74 5.62
CA GLU A 301 25.64 46.16 6.99
C GLU A 301 26.82 46.88 7.66
N ALA A 302 28.06 46.45 7.38
CA ALA A 302 29.27 47.13 7.87
C ALA A 302 29.42 48.52 7.24
N GLU A 303 29.21 48.64 5.93
CA GLU A 303 29.22 49.92 5.22
C GLU A 303 28.15 50.88 5.78
N PHE A 304 26.93 50.39 6.01
CA PHE A 304 25.87 51.17 6.63
C PHE A 304 26.26 51.68 8.02
N LYS A 305 26.86 50.83 8.87
CA LYS A 305 27.32 51.25 10.21
C LYS A 305 28.38 52.36 10.14
N VAL A 306 29.32 52.27 9.19
CA VAL A 306 30.33 53.32 8.98
C VAL A 306 29.66 54.63 8.53
N ALA A 307 28.77 54.57 7.54
CA ALA A 307 28.05 55.74 7.05
C ALA A 307 27.19 56.40 8.14
N SER A 308 26.51 55.59 8.95
CA SER A 308 25.71 56.07 10.08
C SER A 308 26.58 56.77 11.14
N LYS A 309 27.76 56.24 11.45
CA LYS A 309 28.69 56.89 12.38
C LYS A 309 29.20 58.23 11.85
N ALA A 310 29.61 58.27 10.58
CA ALA A 310 30.08 59.50 9.94
C ALA A 310 29.01 60.61 9.90
N LEU A 311 27.73 60.24 9.73
CA LEU A 311 26.62 61.19 9.80
C LEU A 311 26.44 61.80 11.20
N ILE A 312 26.60 60.99 12.25
CA ILE A 312 26.52 61.48 13.64
C ILE A 312 27.67 62.47 13.90
N GLU A 313 28.91 62.12 13.52
CA GLU A 313 30.09 62.98 13.68
C GLU A 313 29.93 64.31 12.88
N ALA A 314 29.39 64.25 11.66
CA ALA A 314 29.13 65.45 10.86
C ALA A 314 28.07 66.38 11.49
N ARG A 315 27.08 65.82 12.19
CA ARG A 315 26.03 66.59 12.88
C ARG A 315 26.55 67.29 14.13
N GLU A 316 27.50 66.70 14.85
CA GLU A 316 28.13 67.32 16.02
C GLU A 316 29.02 68.53 15.65
N GLY A 317 29.55 68.58 14.42
CA GLY A 317 30.27 69.74 13.88
C GLY A 317 29.37 70.90 13.41
N PHE A 318 28.06 70.67 13.31
CA PHE A 318 27.08 71.71 12.97
C PHE A 318 26.52 72.32 14.26
N THR A 319 27.15 73.38 14.77
CA THR A 319 26.40 74.38 15.53
C THR A 319 25.47 75.09 14.55
N GLU A 320 24.18 74.81 14.64
CA GLU A 320 23.13 75.57 13.97
C GLU A 320 23.31 77.05 14.38
N MET A 321 23.83 77.87 13.45
CA MET A 321 23.85 79.33 13.65
C MET A 321 22.41 79.80 13.58
N ASP A 322 21.84 80.04 14.76
CA ASP A 322 20.55 80.69 14.91
C ASP A 322 20.65 82.13 14.39
N PHE A 323 20.16 82.36 13.17
CA PHE A 323 20.19 83.68 12.53
C PHE A 323 19.16 84.65 13.13
N ASP A 324 18.23 84.21 13.99
CA ASP A 324 17.24 85.09 14.62
C ASP A 324 17.81 85.93 15.77
N VAL A 325 19.01 85.62 16.28
CA VAL A 325 19.65 86.40 17.36
C VAL A 325 20.37 87.66 16.82
N ALA A 326 20.64 87.76 15.51
CA ALA A 326 21.50 88.81 14.93
C ALA A 326 20.76 89.98 14.26
N LEU A 327 19.43 89.98 14.22
CA LEU A 327 18.64 91.08 13.64
C LEU A 327 17.89 91.83 14.74
N ASP A 328 18.65 92.59 15.53
CA ASP A 328 18.14 93.63 16.42
C ASP A 328 17.61 94.81 15.56
N TYR A 329 16.33 94.75 15.19
CA TYR A 329 15.61 95.83 14.49
C TYR A 329 15.14 96.94 15.45
N GLU A 330 16.03 97.50 16.29
CA GLU A 330 15.72 98.66 17.15
C GLU A 330 16.33 100.01 16.68
N LEU A 331 16.83 100.13 15.44
CA LEU A 331 17.55 101.36 15.00
C LEU A 331 16.97 102.14 13.81
N PHE A 332 15.66 102.12 13.58
CA PHE A 332 14.99 103.18 12.81
C PHE A 332 13.66 103.58 13.45
N ARG A 333 13.77 104.52 14.40
CA ARG A 333 12.69 105.36 14.92
C ARG A 333 12.59 106.65 14.13
#